data_AF-A0A939E0P7-F1
#
_entry.id   AF-A0A939E0P7-F1
#
_cell.length_a   1.000
_cell.length_b   1.000
_cell.length_c   1.000
_cell.angle_alpha   90.00
_cell.angle_beta   90.00
_cell.angle_gamma   90.00
#
_symmetry.space_group_name_H-M   'P 1'
#
loop_
_entity.id
_entity.type
_entity.pdbx_description
1 polymer ?
#
loop_
_entity_poly.entity_id
_entity_poly.type
_entity_poly.pdbx_seq_one_letter_code
_entity_poly.pdbx_strand_id
1 'polypeptide(L)'
;EAGRLAGPGAAAPAAGGLPPTVIVADTAVRDLPRAGVWSAGGGVRFATADSFLTQAVAATGSDPLTLATTDDALRWEWRIDSPVARDITARSMLRLAAGDAAATAPGAGVLVVPPNHMADPQQADGVLASLAAVLNDGTAVARPLAALAEPAPAPLPPGPADGFGAPFSTPAAPTDTEIQRSAQQATYTLQLTRLMVNDPHIALTRYQFTEPLLDDLLAALSTTERRSLAHHVASDRRAEDILTGNKAMLQQIRSSVALLPPGTVYTRISDSSPLLIIGRNGLPLPVDAKIDWQGPVGTRIEVPDSQQIPAKGSITIQFTATLPQDLQLRRRAEITMWLSTADGAPIADPVELSVQTRAGITGNAPTTALLVGLAVLLVWRLVTFSRRRRRRDNP
;
A
#
# COMPACT_ATOMS: atom_id res chain seq x y z
N GLU A 1 0.45 2.84 23.00
CA GLU A 1 0.01 1.51 23.48
C GLU A 1 0.71 0.46 22.66
N ALA A 2 1.46 -0.42 23.34
CA ALA A 2 2.29 -1.44 22.72
C ALA A 2 1.42 -2.47 21.99
N GLY A 3 1.73 -2.71 20.71
CA GLY A 3 1.13 -3.76 19.92
C GLY A 3 1.39 -5.12 20.56
N ARG A 4 0.38 -5.63 21.28
CA ARG A 4 0.30 -7.03 21.66
C ARG A 4 0.30 -7.86 20.39
N LEU A 5 1.38 -8.60 20.15
CA LEU A 5 1.36 -9.74 19.25
C LEU A 5 0.28 -10.69 19.76
N ALA A 6 -0.85 -10.72 19.06
CA ALA A 6 -1.93 -11.66 19.31
C ALA A 6 -1.39 -13.08 19.18
N GLY A 7 -1.80 -13.95 20.11
CA GLY A 7 -1.47 -15.38 20.11
C GLY A 7 -1.89 -16.10 18.82
N PRO A 8 -1.40 -17.33 18.61
CA PRO A 8 -1.51 -18.01 17.33
C PRO A 8 -2.96 -18.44 17.09
N GLY A 9 -3.67 -17.64 16.30
CA GLY A 9 -4.98 -17.92 15.74
C GLY A 9 -4.95 -17.81 14.23
N ALA A 10 -3.93 -18.36 13.58
CA ALA A 10 -3.92 -18.57 12.14
C ALA A 10 -3.37 -19.97 11.89
N ALA A 11 -4.30 -20.91 11.65
CA ALA A 11 -3.96 -22.24 11.18
C ALA A 11 -3.25 -22.11 9.82
N ALA A 12 -1.92 -22.22 9.84
CA ALA A 12 -1.15 -22.49 8.64
C ALA A 12 -1.62 -23.86 8.08
N PRO A 13 -1.72 -24.01 6.75
CA PRO A 13 -2.19 -25.25 6.18
C PRO A 13 -1.24 -26.39 6.57
N ALA A 14 -1.79 -27.42 7.21
CA ALA A 14 -1.11 -28.67 7.45
C ALA A 14 -0.88 -29.38 6.10
N ALA A 15 0.18 -28.99 5.40
CA ALA A 15 0.84 -29.91 4.48
C ALA A 15 1.38 -31.07 5.33
N GLY A 16 1.13 -32.32 4.94
CA GLY A 16 1.55 -33.53 5.66
C GLY A 16 3.08 -33.77 5.70
N GLY A 17 3.86 -32.70 5.86
CA GLY A 17 5.30 -32.72 6.09
C GLY A 17 5.64 -32.45 7.55
N LEU A 18 6.92 -32.64 7.89
CA LEU A 18 7.47 -32.28 9.20
C LEU A 18 7.08 -30.83 9.56
N PRO A 19 6.76 -30.56 10.84
CA PRO A 19 6.47 -29.20 11.31
C PRO A 19 7.57 -28.21 10.91
N PRO A 20 7.22 -26.97 10.48
CA PRO A 20 8.20 -25.99 10.02
C PRO A 20 9.19 -25.66 11.15
N THR A 21 10.48 -25.62 10.78
CA THR A 21 11.57 -25.21 11.68
C THR A 21 12.02 -23.80 11.32
N VAL A 22 11.89 -22.87 12.27
CA VAL A 22 12.27 -21.46 12.12
C VAL A 22 13.64 -21.22 12.74
N ILE A 23 14.51 -20.46 12.08
CA ILE A 23 15.79 -20.04 12.68
C ILE A 23 15.56 -18.73 13.42
N VAL A 24 15.95 -18.68 14.68
CA VAL A 24 15.88 -17.50 15.53
C VAL A 24 17.27 -17.23 16.12
N ALA A 25 17.57 -15.99 16.49
CA ALA A 25 18.77 -15.74 17.29
C ALA A 25 18.60 -16.36 18.68
N ASP A 26 19.70 -16.85 19.26
CA ASP A 26 19.75 -17.26 20.67
C ASP A 26 19.29 -16.15 21.62
N THR A 27 19.54 -14.88 21.28
CA THR A 27 19.05 -13.72 22.05
C THR A 27 17.56 -13.47 21.93
N ALA A 28 16.87 -14.02 20.93
CA ALA A 28 15.43 -13.82 20.75
C ALA A 28 14.57 -14.73 21.66
N VAL A 29 15.21 -15.66 22.39
CA VAL A 29 14.55 -16.53 23.36
C VAL A 29 15.36 -16.56 24.65
N ARG A 30 14.78 -16.07 25.74
CA ARG A 30 15.50 -15.98 27.03
C ARG A 30 15.81 -17.35 27.62
N ASP A 31 16.95 -17.44 28.29
CA ASP A 31 17.36 -18.59 29.10
C ASP A 31 17.50 -19.92 28.34
N LEU A 32 17.72 -19.87 27.02
CA LEU A 32 18.04 -21.04 26.20
C LEU A 32 19.54 -21.16 25.89
N PRO A 33 20.05 -22.38 25.70
CA PRO A 33 21.37 -22.62 25.12
C PRO A 33 21.51 -21.95 23.74
N ARG A 34 22.74 -21.54 23.38
CA ARG A 34 23.03 -20.86 22.11
C ARG A 34 22.79 -21.71 20.86
N ALA A 35 22.79 -23.04 21.00
CA ALA A 35 22.60 -23.98 19.91
C ALA A 35 21.63 -25.10 20.31
N GLY A 36 20.77 -25.49 19.38
CA GLY A 36 19.78 -26.55 19.59
C GLY A 36 18.55 -26.42 18.71
N VAL A 37 17.61 -27.33 18.91
CA VAL A 37 16.28 -27.31 18.27
C VAL A 37 15.24 -27.51 19.37
N TRP A 38 14.27 -26.61 19.43
CA TRP A 38 13.25 -26.56 20.48
C TRP A 38 11.84 -26.57 19.90
N SER A 39 10.90 -26.99 20.75
CA SER A 39 9.46 -26.96 20.45
C SER A 39 8.85 -25.67 21.00
N ALA A 40 8.26 -24.83 20.14
CA ALA A 40 7.51 -23.65 20.56
C ALA A 40 6.06 -23.96 20.96
N GLY A 41 5.65 -25.24 20.93
CA GLY A 41 4.25 -25.62 21.02
C GLY A 41 3.49 -25.40 19.71
N GLY A 42 2.23 -25.85 19.63
CA GLY A 42 1.38 -25.64 18.45
C GLY A 42 1.88 -26.28 17.15
N GLY A 43 2.80 -27.27 17.23
CA GLY A 43 3.43 -27.87 16.06
C GLY A 43 4.48 -26.98 15.39
N VAL A 44 4.99 -25.95 16.07
CA VAL A 44 6.08 -25.09 15.56
C VAL A 44 7.38 -25.46 16.25
N ARG A 45 8.47 -25.51 15.48
CA ARG A 45 9.82 -25.79 15.97
C ARG A 45 10.73 -24.63 15.62
N PHE A 46 11.78 -24.42 16.41
CA PHE A 46 12.80 -23.44 16.07
C PHE A 46 14.20 -23.93 16.42
N ALA A 47 15.19 -23.41 15.69
CA ALA A 47 16.61 -23.60 15.94
C ALA A 47 17.24 -22.24 16.27
N THR A 48 18.16 -22.20 17.21
CA THR A 48 18.87 -20.98 17.59
C THR A 48 20.16 -20.87 16.80
N ALA A 49 20.42 -19.68 16.30
CA ALA A 49 21.70 -19.28 15.74
C ALA A 49 22.48 -18.47 16.77
N ASP A 50 23.80 -18.64 16.78
CA ASP A 50 24.70 -17.86 17.64
C ASP A 50 24.72 -16.41 17.15
N SER A 51 24.05 -15.51 17.87
CA SER A 51 23.92 -14.11 17.47
C SER A 51 25.23 -13.33 17.64
N PHE A 52 26.09 -13.72 18.59
CA PHE A 52 27.38 -13.08 18.83
C PHE A 52 28.35 -13.35 17.69
N LEU A 53 28.46 -14.62 17.27
CA LEU A 53 29.28 -15.02 16.14
C LEU A 53 28.73 -14.42 14.84
N THR A 54 27.41 -14.44 14.67
CA THR A 54 26.74 -13.79 13.53
C THR A 54 27.05 -12.28 13.48
N GLN A 55 27.00 -11.58 14.61
CA GLN A 55 27.39 -10.16 14.70
C GLN A 55 28.88 -9.94 14.44
N ALA A 56 29.76 -10.82 14.95
CA ALA A 56 31.21 -10.70 14.73
C ALA A 56 31.55 -10.82 13.24
N VAL A 57 30.94 -11.77 12.53
CA VAL A 57 31.07 -11.90 11.07
C VAL A 57 30.49 -10.68 10.35
N ALA A 58 29.35 -10.15 10.81
CA ALA A 58 28.73 -8.96 10.24
C ALA A 58 29.53 -7.66 10.48
N ALA A 59 30.38 -7.62 11.51
CA ALA A 59 31.25 -6.49 11.84
C ALA A 59 32.59 -6.49 11.06
N THR A 60 32.82 -7.45 10.17
CA THR A 60 34.04 -7.51 9.35
C THR A 60 34.05 -6.46 8.23
N GLY A 61 35.26 -6.16 7.73
CA GLY A 61 35.46 -5.26 6.60
C GLY A 61 35.30 -3.77 6.88
N SER A 62 35.19 -3.01 5.78
CA SER A 62 35.13 -1.55 5.77
C SER A 62 33.79 -1.01 6.25
N ASP A 63 32.71 -1.75 6.00
CA ASP A 63 31.33 -1.35 6.25
C ASP A 63 30.65 -2.33 7.23
N PRO A 64 31.04 -2.30 8.51
CA PRO A 64 30.49 -3.20 9.51
C PRO A 64 28.99 -2.97 9.72
N LEU A 65 28.25 -4.05 9.91
CA LEU A 65 26.81 -4.04 10.15
C LEU A 65 26.49 -4.31 11.62
N THR A 66 25.55 -3.56 12.17
CA THR A 66 24.96 -3.84 13.49
C THR A 66 23.61 -4.55 13.31
N LEU A 67 23.56 -5.84 13.63
CA LEU A 67 22.37 -6.67 13.44
C LEU A 67 21.30 -6.41 14.52
N ALA A 68 20.05 -6.68 14.17
CA ALA A 68 18.89 -6.54 15.07
C ALA A 68 18.94 -7.46 16.30
N THR A 69 19.70 -8.55 16.19
CA THR A 69 19.83 -9.60 17.20
C THR A 69 20.92 -9.28 18.23
N THR A 70 21.67 -8.20 18.02
CA THR A 70 22.79 -7.79 18.85
C THR A 70 22.31 -6.98 20.04
N ASP A 71 22.74 -7.36 21.24
CA ASP A 71 22.50 -6.63 22.49
C ASP A 71 22.98 -5.18 22.37
N ASP A 72 22.19 -4.23 22.88
CA ASP A 72 22.49 -2.80 22.89
C ASP A 72 23.84 -2.52 23.57
N ALA A 73 24.20 -3.27 24.62
CA ALA A 73 25.48 -3.16 25.32
C ALA A 73 26.67 -3.67 24.48
N LEU A 74 26.39 -4.46 23.45
CA LEU A 74 27.38 -5.07 22.56
C LEU A 74 27.49 -4.33 21.21
N ARG A 75 26.95 -3.13 21.12
CA ARG A 75 27.06 -2.27 19.93
C ARG A 75 28.26 -1.38 20.09
N TRP A 76 29.42 -1.87 19.67
CA TRP A 76 30.66 -1.09 19.73
C TRP A 76 30.77 -0.07 18.59
N GLU A 77 31.34 1.09 18.88
CA GLU A 77 31.70 2.07 17.87
C GLU A 77 32.89 1.54 17.06
N TRP A 78 32.61 1.01 15.87
CA TRP A 78 33.62 0.40 15.01
C TRP A 78 34.73 1.36 14.57
N ARG A 79 34.54 2.68 14.67
CA ARG A 79 35.58 3.69 14.36
C ARG A 79 36.77 3.62 15.31
N ILE A 80 36.61 2.95 16.46
CA ILE A 80 37.67 2.72 17.44
C ILE A 80 38.57 1.55 17.01
N ASP A 81 38.03 0.57 16.29
CA ASP A 81 38.76 -0.62 15.83
C ASP A 81 39.20 -0.50 14.37
N SER A 82 40.35 -1.07 14.05
CA SER A 82 40.75 -1.25 12.65
C SER A 82 39.92 -2.39 11.99
N PRO A 83 39.65 -2.32 10.68
CA PRO A 83 39.02 -3.41 9.95
C PRO A 83 39.73 -4.76 10.14
N VAL A 84 41.06 -4.74 10.18
CA VAL A 84 41.90 -5.93 10.41
C VAL A 84 41.67 -6.53 11.79
N ALA A 85 41.56 -5.70 12.83
CA ALA A 85 41.31 -6.19 14.19
C ALA A 85 39.94 -6.90 14.29
N ARG A 86 38.89 -6.32 13.68
CA ARG A 86 37.56 -6.94 13.66
C ARG A 86 37.53 -8.25 12.90
N ASP A 87 38.23 -8.31 11.77
CA ASP A 87 38.36 -9.52 10.96
C ASP A 87 39.11 -10.64 11.71
N ILE A 88 40.23 -10.34 12.37
CA ILE A 88 40.93 -11.31 13.23
C ILE A 88 40.01 -11.81 14.35
N THR A 89 39.25 -10.91 14.98
CA THR A 89 38.29 -11.26 16.03
C THR A 89 37.22 -12.21 15.50
N ALA A 90 36.58 -11.89 14.36
CA ALA A 90 35.54 -12.73 13.77
C ALA A 90 36.05 -14.14 13.41
N ARG A 91 37.23 -14.22 12.78
CA ARG A 91 37.87 -15.50 12.42
C ARG A 91 38.27 -16.32 13.64
N SER A 92 38.76 -15.65 14.69
CA SER A 92 39.13 -16.31 15.96
C SER A 92 37.90 -16.81 16.70
N MET A 93 36.82 -16.02 16.74
CA MET A 93 35.53 -16.44 17.31
C MET A 93 34.92 -17.61 16.57
N LEU A 94 35.00 -17.65 15.23
CA LEU A 94 34.54 -18.79 14.42
C LEU A 94 35.27 -20.08 14.82
N ARG A 95 36.61 -20.03 14.89
CA ARG A 95 37.43 -21.18 15.28
C ARG A 95 37.15 -21.62 16.72
N LEU A 96 37.04 -20.65 17.63
CA LEU A 96 36.73 -20.91 19.04
C LEU A 96 35.35 -21.57 19.18
N ALA A 97 34.32 -21.02 18.54
CA ALA A 97 32.96 -21.56 18.61
C ALA A 97 32.90 -23.00 18.06
N ALA A 98 33.60 -23.29 16.96
CA ALA A 98 33.69 -24.64 16.43
C ALA A 98 34.39 -25.60 17.40
N GLY A 99 35.52 -25.18 17.98
CA GLY A 99 36.25 -25.96 18.98
C GLY A 99 35.45 -26.20 20.26
N ASP A 100 34.77 -25.18 20.78
CA ASP A 100 33.91 -25.27 21.96
C ASP A 100 32.73 -26.22 21.72
N ALA A 101 32.09 -26.14 20.55
CA ALA A 101 31.03 -27.06 20.18
C ALA A 101 31.55 -28.51 20.13
N ALA A 102 32.69 -28.75 19.50
CA ALA A 102 33.32 -30.06 19.44
C ALA A 102 33.68 -30.61 20.84
N ALA A 103 34.10 -29.74 21.76
CA ALA A 103 34.42 -30.11 23.14
C ALA A 103 33.19 -30.36 24.03
N THR A 104 32.04 -29.75 23.70
CA THR A 104 30.82 -29.80 24.53
C THR A 104 30.16 -31.18 24.49
N ALA A 105 29.91 -31.72 23.30
CA ALA A 105 29.34 -33.04 23.11
C ALA A 105 29.54 -33.55 21.68
N PRO A 106 29.67 -34.88 21.46
CA PRO A 106 29.65 -35.45 20.13
C PRO A 106 28.37 -35.08 19.38
N GLY A 107 28.51 -34.39 18.24
CA GLY A 107 27.38 -33.94 17.41
C GLY A 107 26.76 -32.59 17.81
N ALA A 108 27.30 -31.89 18.82
CA ALA A 108 27.00 -30.48 19.03
C ALA A 108 27.48 -29.66 17.82
N GLY A 109 26.67 -28.68 17.41
CA GLY A 109 26.94 -27.88 16.21
C GLY A 109 26.72 -26.41 16.46
N VAL A 110 27.36 -25.58 15.65
CA VAL A 110 27.18 -24.13 15.65
C VAL A 110 26.36 -23.74 14.42
N LEU A 111 25.32 -22.94 14.63
CA LEU A 111 24.54 -22.36 13.55
C LEU A 111 24.85 -20.86 13.47
N VAL A 112 25.34 -20.42 12.31
CA VAL A 112 25.65 -19.01 12.03
C VAL A 112 24.83 -18.58 10.83
N VAL A 113 24.22 -17.41 10.92
CA VAL A 113 23.51 -16.79 9.79
C VAL A 113 24.41 -15.70 9.24
N PRO A 114 25.01 -15.87 8.04
CA PRO A 114 25.87 -14.83 7.49
C PRO A 114 25.06 -13.54 7.21
N PRO A 115 25.71 -12.38 7.24
CA PRO A 115 25.06 -11.14 6.82
C PRO A 115 24.60 -11.24 5.36
N ASN A 116 23.51 -10.55 5.03
CA ASN A 116 22.94 -10.52 3.67
C ASN A 116 23.79 -9.72 2.67
N HIS A 117 24.75 -8.93 3.16
CA HIS A 117 25.66 -8.14 2.36
C HIS A 117 27.04 -8.09 3.02
N MET A 118 28.08 -8.38 2.24
CA MET A 118 29.49 -8.18 2.61
C MET A 118 30.14 -7.35 1.50
N ALA A 119 30.46 -6.09 1.78
CA ALA A 119 30.92 -5.15 0.77
C ALA A 119 32.34 -5.47 0.24
N ASP A 120 33.19 -6.08 1.08
CA ASP A 120 34.59 -6.34 0.76
C ASP A 120 34.84 -7.84 0.47
N PRO A 121 35.16 -8.21 -0.80
CA PRO A 121 35.42 -9.59 -1.18
C PRO A 121 36.58 -10.24 -0.43
N GLN A 122 37.66 -9.50 -0.12
CA GLN A 122 38.84 -10.08 0.54
C GLN A 122 38.53 -10.54 1.97
N GLN A 123 37.55 -9.90 2.60
CA GLN A 123 37.13 -10.23 3.96
C GLN A 123 36.17 -11.41 3.96
N ALA A 124 35.26 -11.45 2.98
CA ALA A 124 34.43 -12.63 2.75
C ALA A 124 35.31 -13.87 2.51
N ASP A 125 36.33 -13.75 1.66
CA ASP A 125 37.31 -14.81 1.39
C ASP A 125 38.00 -15.31 2.67
N GLY A 126 38.36 -14.41 3.58
CA GLY A 126 39.06 -14.80 4.79
C GLY A 126 38.18 -15.40 5.88
N VAL A 127 36.91 -15.01 5.98
CA VAL A 127 35.90 -15.72 6.79
C VAL A 127 35.68 -17.12 6.23
N LEU A 128 35.52 -17.24 4.90
CA LEU A 128 35.37 -18.53 4.22
C LEU A 128 36.62 -19.41 4.34
N ALA A 129 37.82 -18.82 4.28
CA ALA A 129 39.08 -19.54 4.49
C ALA A 129 39.20 -20.06 5.93
N SER A 130 38.71 -19.31 6.91
CA SER A 130 38.67 -19.74 8.31
C SER A 130 37.68 -20.88 8.52
N LEU A 131 36.53 -20.83 7.85
CA LEU A 131 35.56 -21.94 7.82
C LEU A 131 36.18 -23.17 7.15
N ALA A 132 36.82 -23.01 6.00
CA ALA A 132 37.50 -24.10 5.30
C ALA A 132 38.60 -24.74 6.16
N ALA A 133 39.35 -23.94 6.93
CA ALA A 133 40.36 -24.46 7.85
C ALA A 133 39.75 -25.37 8.93
N VAL A 134 38.67 -24.93 9.58
CA VAL A 134 37.94 -25.68 10.63
C VAL A 134 37.29 -26.97 10.07
N LEU A 135 36.90 -26.97 8.79
CA LEU A 135 36.38 -28.16 8.14
C LEU A 135 37.50 -29.13 7.73
N ASN A 136 38.63 -28.60 7.26
CA ASN A 136 39.77 -29.40 6.78
C ASN A 136 40.57 -30.05 7.93
N ASP A 137 40.67 -29.38 9.08
CA ASP A 137 41.34 -29.92 10.27
C ASP A 137 40.44 -30.88 11.08
N GLY A 138 39.18 -31.04 10.69
CA GLY A 138 38.23 -31.94 11.32
C GLY A 138 37.60 -31.39 12.61
N THR A 139 37.84 -30.12 12.96
CA THR A 139 37.24 -29.47 14.13
C THR A 139 35.72 -29.35 14.00
N ALA A 140 35.20 -29.18 12.78
CA ALA A 140 33.77 -29.26 12.49
C ALA A 140 33.48 -30.04 11.21
N VAL A 141 32.23 -30.49 11.07
CA VAL A 141 31.73 -31.14 9.86
C VAL A 141 30.53 -30.35 9.33
N ALA A 142 30.54 -30.03 8.03
CA ALA A 142 29.45 -29.33 7.39
C ALA A 142 28.17 -30.19 7.40
N ARG A 143 27.03 -29.58 7.75
CA ARG A 143 25.72 -30.22 7.75
C ARG A 143 24.75 -29.47 6.84
N PRO A 144 23.90 -30.15 6.07
CA PRO A 144 22.87 -29.49 5.29
C PRO A 144 21.83 -28.85 6.22
N LEU A 145 21.23 -27.74 5.80
CA LEU A 145 20.25 -27.02 6.61
C LEU A 145 19.02 -27.89 6.98
N ALA A 146 18.65 -28.81 6.07
CA ALA A 146 17.58 -29.79 6.31
C ALA A 146 17.85 -30.69 7.54
N ALA A 147 19.11 -30.86 7.93
CA ALA A 147 19.48 -31.64 9.11
C ALA A 147 19.07 -30.98 10.43
N LEU A 148 18.66 -29.70 10.43
CA LEU A 148 18.05 -29.05 11.60
C LEU A 148 16.67 -29.63 11.93
N ALA A 149 15.99 -30.27 10.96
CA ALA A 149 14.68 -30.88 11.18
C ALA A 149 14.76 -32.30 11.74
N GLU A 150 15.93 -32.95 11.68
CA GLU A 150 16.14 -34.36 12.07
C GLU A 150 16.05 -34.62 13.59
N PRO A 151 16.65 -33.81 14.49
CA PRO A 151 16.64 -34.09 15.92
C PRO A 151 15.21 -34.02 16.48
N ALA A 152 14.90 -34.75 17.55
CA ALA A 152 13.68 -34.47 18.31
C ALA A 152 13.82 -33.10 18.99
N PRO A 153 12.82 -32.20 18.92
CA PRO A 153 12.92 -30.88 19.50
C PRO A 153 12.85 -31.01 21.02
N ALA A 154 13.78 -30.38 21.74
CA ALA A 154 13.73 -30.34 23.18
C ALA A 154 12.52 -29.50 23.64
N PRO A 155 11.84 -29.88 24.74
CA PRO A 155 10.84 -29.02 25.35
C PRO A 155 11.52 -27.75 25.88
N LEU A 156 10.80 -26.63 25.84
CA LEU A 156 11.25 -25.41 26.50
C LEU A 156 11.37 -25.65 28.01
N PRO A 157 12.41 -25.09 28.66
CA PRO A 157 12.45 -25.06 30.11
C PRO A 157 11.23 -24.29 30.65
N PRO A 158 10.68 -24.68 31.82
CA PRO A 158 9.57 -23.96 32.43
C PRO A 158 10.03 -22.54 32.79
N GLY A 159 9.51 -21.55 32.05
CA GLY A 159 9.77 -20.12 32.22
C GLY A 159 8.54 -19.31 31.80
N PRO A 160 8.52 -17.98 32.04
CA PRO A 160 7.40 -17.15 31.63
C PRO A 160 7.19 -17.24 30.11
N ALA A 161 5.93 -17.37 29.69
CA ALA A 161 5.52 -17.44 28.27
C ALA A 161 5.93 -16.19 27.45
N ASP A 162 6.38 -15.15 28.14
CA ASP A 162 6.90 -13.89 27.61
C ASP A 162 8.38 -13.97 27.18
N GLY A 163 8.98 -15.16 27.19
CA GLY A 163 10.39 -15.39 26.85
C GLY A 163 10.74 -15.25 25.36
N PHE A 164 9.77 -14.98 24.49
CA PHE A 164 9.95 -14.83 23.05
C PHE A 164 9.93 -13.36 22.61
N GLY A 165 10.86 -13.01 21.73
CA GLY A 165 10.91 -11.70 21.08
C GLY A 165 12.34 -11.14 21.08
N ALA A 166 12.63 -10.18 20.20
CA ALA A 166 13.90 -9.47 20.25
C ALA A 166 13.91 -8.61 21.53
N PRO A 167 14.79 -8.89 22.52
CA PRO A 167 14.84 -8.11 23.75
C PRO A 167 15.47 -6.73 23.52
N PHE A 168 16.03 -6.50 22.33
CA PHE A 168 16.84 -5.34 21.98
C PHE A 168 16.18 -4.50 20.89
N SER A 169 16.47 -3.20 20.91
CA SER A 169 16.00 -2.26 19.91
C SER A 169 16.57 -2.64 18.53
N THR A 170 15.79 -2.64 17.44
CA THR A 170 16.36 -2.95 16.12
C THR A 170 17.15 -1.75 15.58
N PRO A 171 18.48 -1.87 15.33
CA PRO A 171 19.26 -0.80 14.71
C PRO A 171 18.72 -0.47 13.33
N ALA A 172 18.60 0.84 13.06
CA ALA A 172 18.16 1.37 11.76
C ALA A 172 16.87 0.72 11.24
N ALA A 173 15.93 0.43 12.17
CA ALA A 173 14.59 0.00 11.81
C ALA A 173 13.90 1.11 10.97
N PRO A 174 13.07 0.74 9.98
CA PRO A 174 12.20 1.70 9.32
C PRO A 174 11.35 2.46 10.34
N THR A 175 11.20 3.76 10.14
CA THR A 175 10.41 4.61 11.02
C THR A 175 8.91 4.32 10.86
N ASP A 176 8.11 4.64 11.88
CA ASP A 176 6.64 4.52 11.78
C ASP A 176 6.07 5.31 10.59
N THR A 177 6.67 6.46 10.27
CA THR A 177 6.28 7.25 9.11
C THR A 177 6.57 6.53 7.79
N GLU A 178 7.74 5.90 7.64
CA GLU A 178 8.06 5.09 6.46
C GLU A 178 7.11 3.90 6.33
N ILE A 179 6.82 3.21 7.45
CA ILE A 179 5.90 2.07 7.48
C ILE A 179 4.50 2.51 7.05
N GLN A 180 3.97 3.59 7.64
CA GLN A 180 2.64 4.11 7.29
C GLN A 180 2.57 4.58 5.84
N ARG A 181 3.58 5.31 5.35
CA ARG A 181 3.65 5.74 3.94
C ARG A 181 3.70 4.55 3.00
N SER A 182 4.48 3.52 3.32
CA SER A 182 4.59 2.31 2.52
C SER A 182 3.29 1.52 2.51
N ALA A 183 2.64 1.35 3.66
CA ALA A 183 1.35 0.67 3.76
C ALA A 183 0.25 1.39 2.96
N GLN A 184 0.22 2.72 3.01
CA GLN A 184 -0.70 3.52 2.22
C GLN A 184 -0.44 3.37 0.72
N GLN A 185 0.81 3.48 0.28
CA GLN A 185 1.20 3.34 -1.13
C GLN A 185 0.95 1.91 -1.65
N ALA A 186 1.22 0.88 -0.84
CA ALA A 186 0.90 -0.50 -1.17
C ALA A 186 -0.61 -0.69 -1.34
N THR A 187 -1.42 -0.12 -0.45
CA THR A 187 -2.88 -0.17 -0.56
C THR A 187 -3.37 0.44 -1.86
N TYR A 188 -2.88 1.63 -2.24
CA TYR A 188 -3.24 2.28 -3.50
C TYR A 188 -2.74 1.49 -4.72
N THR A 189 -1.54 0.94 -4.66
CA THR A 189 -0.98 0.09 -5.72
C THR A 189 -1.85 -1.14 -5.94
N LEU A 190 -2.25 -1.82 -4.87
CA LEU A 190 -3.12 -3.01 -4.97
C LEU A 190 -4.53 -2.66 -5.44
N GLN A 191 -5.05 -1.48 -5.09
CA GLN A 191 -6.33 -0.98 -5.64
C GLN A 191 -6.22 -0.74 -7.15
N LEU A 192 -5.12 -0.15 -7.61
CA LEU A 192 -4.84 0.01 -9.03
C LEU A 192 -4.69 -1.36 -9.74
N THR A 193 -4.02 -2.33 -9.13
CA THR A 193 -3.93 -3.69 -9.67
C THR A 193 -5.32 -4.30 -9.84
N ARG A 194 -6.20 -4.15 -8.85
CA ARG A 194 -7.59 -4.66 -8.90
C ARG A 194 -8.46 -3.96 -9.94
N LEU A 195 -8.20 -2.68 -10.19
CA LEU A 195 -8.90 -1.89 -11.21
C LEU A 195 -8.64 -2.42 -12.63
N MET A 196 -7.42 -2.89 -12.90
CA MET A 196 -7.04 -3.36 -14.23
C MET A 196 -7.53 -4.79 -14.49
N VAL A 197 -7.97 -5.00 -15.72
CA VAL A 197 -8.37 -6.31 -16.24
C VAL A 197 -7.28 -6.83 -17.19
N ASN A 198 -6.91 -8.09 -17.04
CA ASN A 198 -5.98 -8.73 -17.97
C ASN A 198 -6.70 -8.97 -19.31
N ASP A 199 -6.08 -8.56 -20.41
CA ASP A 199 -6.57 -8.77 -21.77
C ASP A 199 -5.68 -9.79 -22.48
N PRO A 200 -6.21 -10.88 -23.05
CA PRO A 200 -5.40 -11.87 -23.77
C PRO A 200 -4.66 -11.30 -24.99
N HIS A 201 -5.07 -10.14 -25.51
CA HIS A 201 -4.41 -9.45 -26.61
C HIS A 201 -3.29 -8.51 -26.15
N ILE A 202 -3.07 -8.36 -24.84
CA ILE A 202 -2.01 -7.53 -24.25
C ILE A 202 -1.07 -8.43 -23.45
N ALA A 203 0.21 -8.47 -23.82
CA ALA A 203 1.20 -9.34 -23.18
C ALA A 203 1.49 -8.96 -21.71
N LEU A 204 1.38 -7.67 -21.38
CA LEU A 204 1.59 -7.16 -20.03
C LEU A 204 0.39 -7.49 -19.13
N THR A 205 0.62 -8.12 -17.98
CA THR A 205 -0.45 -8.35 -17.00
C THR A 205 -0.55 -7.23 -15.98
N ARG A 206 -1.70 -7.11 -15.30
CA ARG A 206 -1.91 -6.13 -14.22
C ARG A 206 -0.89 -6.26 -13.09
N TYR A 207 -0.46 -7.49 -12.77
CA TYR A 207 0.53 -7.74 -11.72
C TYR A 207 1.90 -7.24 -12.13
N GLN A 208 2.34 -7.57 -13.34
CA GLN A 208 3.62 -7.08 -13.90
C GLN A 208 3.65 -5.56 -14.04
N PHE A 209 2.53 -4.91 -14.34
CA PHE A 209 2.48 -3.44 -14.42
C PHE A 209 2.70 -2.77 -13.06
N THR A 210 2.17 -3.35 -11.97
CA THR A 210 2.28 -2.79 -10.62
C THR A 210 3.45 -3.33 -9.80
N GLU A 211 4.09 -4.42 -10.25
CA GLU A 211 5.21 -5.07 -9.56
C GLU A 211 6.36 -4.11 -9.22
N PRO A 212 6.85 -3.26 -10.15
CA PRO A 212 7.90 -2.30 -9.80
C PRO A 212 7.53 -1.35 -8.67
N LEU A 213 6.24 -0.97 -8.56
CA LEU A 213 5.77 -0.11 -7.47
C LEU A 213 5.77 -0.83 -6.13
N LEU A 214 5.52 -2.14 -6.10
CA LEU A 214 5.57 -2.94 -4.87
C LEU A 214 7.02 -3.24 -4.47
N ASP A 215 7.88 -3.53 -5.45
CA ASP A 215 9.30 -3.78 -5.24
C ASP A 215 10.02 -2.55 -4.70
N ASP A 216 9.68 -1.35 -5.20
CA ASP A 216 10.17 -0.08 -4.66
C ASP A 216 9.82 0.09 -3.17
N LEU A 217 8.63 -0.30 -2.74
CA LEU A 217 8.24 -0.22 -1.32
C LEU A 217 9.04 -1.21 -0.47
N LEU A 218 9.31 -2.42 -0.98
CA LEU A 218 10.18 -3.39 -0.30
C LEU A 218 11.64 -2.91 -0.26
N ALA A 219 12.13 -2.31 -1.34
CA ALA A 219 13.46 -1.73 -1.42
C ALA A 219 13.60 -0.55 -0.44
N ALA A 220 12.59 0.31 -0.33
CA ALA A 220 12.57 1.41 0.62
C ALA A 220 12.60 0.90 2.07
N LEU A 221 11.87 -0.16 2.40
CA LEU A 221 11.85 -0.75 3.75
C LEU A 221 13.04 -1.68 4.05
N SER A 222 13.93 -1.89 3.08
CA SER A 222 15.12 -2.74 3.25
C SER A 222 16.02 -2.18 4.34
N THR A 223 16.46 -3.06 5.25
CA THR A 223 17.45 -2.74 6.29
C THR A 223 18.90 -2.96 5.82
N THR A 224 19.07 -3.38 4.57
CA THR A 224 20.38 -3.56 3.94
C THR A 224 21.06 -2.20 3.83
N GLU A 225 22.36 -2.13 4.16
CA GLU A 225 23.17 -0.89 4.26
C GLU A 225 22.71 0.13 5.32
N ARG A 226 21.42 0.20 5.67
CA ARG A 226 20.90 1.05 6.78
C ARG A 226 21.58 0.72 8.11
N ARG A 227 21.91 -0.55 8.32
CA ARG A 227 22.61 -1.06 9.52
C ARG A 227 24.11 -0.78 9.55
N SER A 228 24.68 -0.22 8.47
CA SER A 228 26.04 0.30 8.46
C SER A 228 26.01 1.78 8.82
N LEU A 229 26.77 2.20 9.82
CA LEU A 229 26.86 3.62 10.18
C LEU A 229 27.39 4.48 9.02
N ALA A 230 28.29 3.93 8.19
CA ALA A 230 28.87 4.64 7.06
C ALA A 230 27.82 4.93 5.97
N HIS A 231 26.90 4.00 5.75
CA HIS A 231 25.89 4.07 4.69
C HIS A 231 24.51 4.47 5.17
N HIS A 232 24.28 4.58 6.48
CA HIS A 232 22.97 4.85 7.08
C HIS A 232 22.30 6.08 6.46
N VAL A 233 22.98 7.23 6.47
CA VAL A 233 22.42 8.49 5.95
C VAL A 233 22.12 8.41 4.44
N ALA A 234 22.97 7.72 3.68
CA ALA A 234 22.76 7.53 2.24
C ALA A 234 21.58 6.58 1.96
N SER A 235 21.44 5.52 2.76
CA SER A 235 20.37 4.53 2.67
C SER A 235 19.01 5.13 3.03
N ASP A 236 18.96 5.97 4.08
CA ASP A 236 17.75 6.68 4.48
C ASP A 236 17.30 7.67 3.39
N ARG A 237 18.24 8.44 2.81
CA ARG A 237 17.93 9.31 1.66
C ARG A 237 17.42 8.51 0.46
N ARG A 238 18.08 7.40 0.12
CA ARG A 238 17.65 6.52 -0.97
C ARG A 238 16.23 6.03 -0.76
N ALA A 239 15.87 5.61 0.47
CA ALA A 239 14.52 5.17 0.77
C ALA A 239 13.49 6.31 0.67
N GLU A 240 13.83 7.51 1.14
CA GLU A 240 12.97 8.70 0.99
C GLU A 240 12.75 9.06 -0.49
N ASP A 241 13.80 9.01 -1.30
CA ASP A 241 13.75 9.25 -2.74
C ASP A 241 12.86 8.21 -3.44
N ILE A 242 12.99 6.93 -3.09
CA ILE A 242 12.14 5.86 -3.60
C ILE A 242 10.67 6.11 -3.21
N LEU A 243 10.38 6.36 -1.93
CA LEU A 243 9.01 6.61 -1.47
C LEU A 243 8.39 7.87 -2.08
N THR A 244 9.19 8.90 -2.34
CA THR A 244 8.74 10.13 -3.00
C THR A 244 8.48 9.91 -4.48
N GLY A 245 9.38 9.21 -5.17
CA GLY A 245 9.23 8.83 -6.57
C GLY A 245 8.04 7.92 -6.80
N ASN A 246 7.87 6.88 -5.97
CA ASN A 246 6.75 5.95 -6.03
C ASN A 246 5.40 6.67 -5.84
N LYS A 247 5.31 7.57 -4.85
CA LYS A 247 4.14 8.42 -4.65
C LYS A 247 3.83 9.28 -5.88
N ALA A 248 4.83 9.95 -6.45
CA ALA A 248 4.64 10.79 -7.63
C ALA A 248 4.17 9.97 -8.83
N MET A 249 4.75 8.77 -9.03
CA MET A 249 4.34 7.85 -10.09
C MET A 249 2.90 7.36 -9.89
N LEU A 250 2.53 6.99 -8.66
CA LEU A 250 1.14 6.63 -8.32
C LEU A 250 0.16 7.76 -8.63
N GLN A 251 0.50 9.01 -8.30
CA GLN A 251 -0.32 10.17 -8.63
C GLN A 251 -0.46 10.36 -10.15
N GLN A 252 0.64 10.18 -10.90
CA GLN A 252 0.62 10.27 -12.36
C GLN A 252 -0.23 9.17 -12.99
N ILE A 253 -0.09 7.92 -12.53
CA ILE A 253 -0.90 6.79 -12.98
C ILE A 253 -2.38 7.05 -12.66
N ARG A 254 -2.71 7.49 -11.44
CA ARG A 254 -4.10 7.75 -11.05
C ARG A 254 -4.73 8.86 -11.89
N SER A 255 -4.01 9.95 -12.12
CA SER A 255 -4.48 11.05 -12.98
C SER A 255 -4.61 10.67 -14.46
N SER A 256 -4.03 9.53 -14.89
CA SER A 256 -4.23 9.00 -16.24
C SER A 256 -5.62 8.38 -16.45
N VAL A 257 -6.32 8.01 -15.38
CA VAL A 257 -7.71 7.57 -15.41
C VAL A 257 -8.58 8.73 -14.95
N ALA A 258 -9.44 9.22 -15.83
CA ALA A 258 -10.19 10.44 -15.57
C ALA A 258 -11.62 10.35 -16.10
N LEU A 259 -12.52 11.02 -15.40
CA LEU A 259 -13.84 11.35 -15.90
C LEU A 259 -13.74 12.76 -16.50
N LEU A 260 -14.17 12.93 -17.75
CA LEU A 260 -14.12 14.23 -18.42
C LEU A 260 -15.52 14.81 -18.53
N PRO A 261 -15.75 16.05 -18.05
CA PRO A 261 -17.05 16.68 -18.13
C PRO A 261 -17.47 16.96 -19.59
N PRO A 262 -18.78 16.93 -19.89
CA PRO A 262 -19.35 17.35 -21.15
C PRO A 262 -19.40 18.89 -21.24
N GLY A 263 -18.25 19.56 -21.26
CA GLY A 263 -18.17 21.03 -21.40
C GLY A 263 -18.85 21.83 -20.28
N THR A 264 -18.86 23.16 -20.42
CA THR A 264 -19.07 24.12 -19.31
C THR A 264 -20.50 24.19 -18.76
N VAL A 265 -21.54 23.98 -19.57
CA VAL A 265 -22.94 24.04 -19.13
C VAL A 265 -23.80 23.10 -19.96
N TYR A 266 -24.53 22.19 -19.32
CA TYR A 266 -25.53 21.37 -19.99
C TYR A 266 -26.93 21.97 -19.78
N THR A 267 -27.59 22.35 -20.88
CA THR A 267 -28.96 22.87 -20.86
C THR A 267 -29.93 21.76 -21.26
N ARG A 268 -30.76 21.31 -20.32
CA ARG A 268 -31.76 20.26 -20.58
C ARG A 268 -32.99 20.84 -21.25
N ILE A 269 -33.47 20.17 -22.30
CA ILE A 269 -34.73 20.47 -23.00
C ILE A 269 -35.90 19.70 -22.35
N SER A 270 -35.65 18.53 -21.75
CA SER A 270 -36.65 17.70 -21.08
C SER A 270 -36.10 16.98 -19.85
N ASP A 271 -37.00 16.54 -18.96
CA ASP A 271 -36.67 15.78 -17.75
C ASP A 271 -36.11 14.37 -18.00
N SER A 272 -36.09 13.91 -19.25
CA SER A 272 -35.54 12.60 -19.66
C SER A 272 -34.39 12.73 -20.66
N SER A 273 -33.81 13.93 -20.84
CA SER A 273 -32.67 14.09 -21.75
C SER A 273 -31.43 13.38 -21.20
N PRO A 274 -30.79 12.47 -21.97
CA PRO A 274 -29.60 11.73 -21.54
C PRO A 274 -28.40 12.68 -21.43
N LEU A 275 -27.67 12.54 -20.32
CA LEU A 275 -26.41 13.23 -20.09
C LEU A 275 -25.26 12.35 -20.57
N LEU A 276 -24.22 12.97 -21.13
CA LEU A 276 -23.05 12.29 -21.64
C LEU A 276 -21.86 12.60 -20.75
N ILE A 277 -21.03 11.60 -20.46
CA ILE A 277 -19.74 11.79 -19.81
C ILE A 277 -18.71 10.88 -20.44
N ILE A 278 -17.45 11.31 -20.48
CA ILE A 278 -16.39 10.54 -21.10
C ILE A 278 -15.52 9.95 -20.01
N GLY A 279 -15.47 8.62 -19.94
CA GLY A 279 -14.47 7.91 -19.14
C GLY A 279 -13.22 7.73 -19.99
N ARG A 280 -12.06 8.21 -19.52
CA ARG A 280 -10.76 8.06 -20.18
C ARG A 280 -9.86 7.18 -19.34
N ASN A 281 -9.17 6.25 -20.00
CA ASN A 281 -8.17 5.39 -19.39
C ASN A 281 -6.83 5.58 -20.11
N GLY A 282 -5.84 6.14 -19.41
CA GLY A 282 -4.46 6.27 -19.88
C GLY A 282 -3.58 5.05 -19.61
N LEU A 283 -4.06 4.05 -18.87
CA LEU A 283 -3.30 2.86 -18.51
C LEU A 283 -3.07 1.94 -19.72
N PRO A 284 -2.00 1.14 -19.72
CA PRO A 284 -1.73 0.17 -20.79
C PRO A 284 -2.67 -1.03 -20.77
N LEU A 285 -3.57 -1.12 -19.78
CA LEU A 285 -4.52 -2.21 -19.60
C LEU A 285 -5.95 -1.66 -19.51
N PRO A 286 -6.97 -2.42 -19.93
CA PRO A 286 -8.36 -2.06 -19.69
C PRO A 286 -8.64 -1.94 -18.20
N VAL A 287 -9.55 -1.04 -17.84
CA VAL A 287 -10.00 -0.84 -16.46
C VAL A 287 -11.47 -1.14 -16.34
N ASP A 288 -11.87 -1.78 -15.24
CA ASP A 288 -13.27 -1.97 -14.88
C ASP A 288 -13.67 -0.96 -13.82
N ALA A 289 -14.44 0.06 -14.22
CA ALA A 289 -14.75 1.21 -13.37
C ALA A 289 -16.26 1.36 -13.18
N LYS A 290 -16.64 1.80 -11.98
CA LYS A 290 -17.97 2.24 -11.62
C LYS A 290 -18.01 3.77 -11.57
N ILE A 291 -19.18 4.34 -11.80
CA ILE A 291 -19.40 5.79 -11.61
C ILE A 291 -20.17 5.96 -10.31
N ASP A 292 -19.53 6.57 -9.33
CA ASP A 292 -20.18 7.02 -8.12
C ASP A 292 -20.49 8.51 -8.23
N TRP A 293 -21.51 8.94 -7.49
CA TRP A 293 -22.00 10.31 -7.53
C TRP A 293 -22.53 10.78 -6.17
N GLN A 294 -22.46 12.09 -5.97
CA GLN A 294 -23.06 12.79 -4.84
C GLN A 294 -23.81 14.02 -5.35
N GLY A 295 -25.02 14.25 -4.84
CA GLY A 295 -25.84 15.38 -5.24
C GLY A 295 -26.84 15.80 -4.16
N PRO A 296 -27.61 16.87 -4.40
CA PRO A 296 -28.59 17.40 -3.46
C PRO A 296 -29.68 16.37 -3.10
N VAL A 297 -30.24 16.50 -1.89
CA VAL A 297 -31.27 15.59 -1.35
C VAL A 297 -32.43 15.44 -2.33
N GLY A 298 -32.79 14.20 -2.66
CA GLY A 298 -33.87 13.88 -3.61
C GLY A 298 -33.43 13.75 -5.07
N THR A 299 -32.15 13.98 -5.39
CA THR A 299 -31.59 13.67 -6.72
C THR A 299 -31.44 12.17 -6.89
N ARG A 300 -31.76 11.65 -8.08
CA ARG A 300 -31.50 10.26 -8.46
C ARG A 300 -30.79 10.23 -9.80
N ILE A 301 -29.66 9.54 -9.89
CA ILE A 301 -28.93 9.33 -11.14
C ILE A 301 -28.92 7.85 -11.45
N GLU A 302 -29.36 7.50 -12.65
CA GLU A 302 -29.30 6.14 -13.19
C GLU A 302 -28.03 6.01 -14.03
N VAL A 303 -27.01 5.37 -13.45
CA VAL A 303 -25.73 5.05 -14.09
C VAL A 303 -25.60 3.54 -14.27
N PRO A 304 -24.88 3.06 -15.29
CA PRO A 304 -24.56 1.63 -15.43
C PRO A 304 -23.72 1.10 -14.26
N ASP A 305 -23.95 -0.15 -13.84
CA ASP A 305 -23.32 -0.76 -12.66
C ASP A 305 -21.79 -0.89 -12.76
N SER A 306 -21.27 -1.21 -13.95
CA SER A 306 -19.83 -1.30 -14.25
C SER A 306 -19.61 -1.11 -15.74
N GLN A 307 -18.49 -0.50 -16.13
CA GLN A 307 -18.12 -0.29 -17.52
C GLN A 307 -16.63 -0.52 -17.70
N GLN A 308 -16.28 -1.32 -18.71
CA GLN A 308 -14.89 -1.54 -19.08
C GLN A 308 -14.42 -0.43 -20.02
N ILE A 309 -13.40 0.32 -19.60
CA ILE A 309 -12.76 1.35 -20.42
C ILE A 309 -11.51 0.73 -21.07
N PRO A 310 -11.40 0.70 -22.42
CA PRO A 310 -10.26 0.09 -23.11
C PRO A 310 -8.91 0.70 -22.71
N ALA A 311 -7.84 -0.07 -22.88
CA ALA A 311 -6.47 0.40 -22.68
C ALA A 311 -6.16 1.62 -23.57
N LYS A 312 -5.54 2.66 -23.00
CA LYS A 312 -5.23 3.92 -23.69
C LYS A 312 -6.41 4.51 -24.49
N GLY A 313 -7.63 4.31 -24.03
CA GLY A 313 -8.86 4.63 -24.74
C GLY A 313 -9.83 5.48 -23.92
N SER A 314 -11.01 5.67 -24.48
CA SER A 314 -12.14 6.30 -23.80
C SER A 314 -13.45 5.68 -24.22
N ILE A 315 -14.47 5.83 -23.37
CA ILE A 315 -15.85 5.46 -23.67
C ILE A 315 -16.78 6.63 -23.36
N THR A 316 -17.83 6.78 -24.15
CA THR A 316 -18.92 7.72 -23.87
C THR A 316 -20.00 6.98 -23.11
N ILE A 317 -20.27 7.43 -21.88
CA ILE A 317 -21.27 6.85 -21.00
C ILE A 317 -22.48 7.78 -20.98
N GLN A 318 -23.66 7.22 -21.18
CA GLN A 318 -24.92 7.94 -21.14
C GLN A 318 -25.65 7.61 -19.83
N PHE A 319 -26.18 8.62 -19.15
CA PHE A 319 -26.92 8.44 -17.90
C PHE A 319 -28.08 9.44 -17.79
N THR A 320 -29.05 9.13 -16.93
CA THR A 320 -30.23 9.99 -16.73
C THR A 320 -30.25 10.48 -15.29
N ALA A 321 -30.44 11.79 -15.11
CA ALA A 321 -30.58 12.41 -13.79
C ALA A 321 -32.01 12.92 -13.59
N THR A 322 -32.65 12.46 -12.52
CA THR A 322 -33.94 12.94 -12.02
C THR A 322 -33.70 13.90 -10.86
N LEU A 323 -34.10 15.16 -11.03
CA LEU A 323 -33.95 16.22 -10.03
C LEU A 323 -35.28 16.45 -9.30
N PRO A 324 -35.26 16.73 -7.98
CA PRO A 324 -36.47 17.04 -7.21
C PRO A 324 -37.05 18.41 -7.61
N GLN A 325 -38.38 18.56 -7.45
CA GLN A 325 -39.16 19.69 -8.00
C GLN A 325 -38.71 21.07 -7.48
N ASP A 326 -38.21 21.14 -6.26
CA ASP A 326 -37.67 22.35 -5.63
C ASP A 326 -36.38 22.85 -6.33
N LEU A 327 -35.55 21.93 -6.82
CA LEU A 327 -34.34 22.25 -7.59
C LEU A 327 -34.65 22.52 -9.07
N GLN A 328 -35.71 21.92 -9.61
CA GLN A 328 -36.21 22.27 -10.94
C GLN A 328 -36.62 23.75 -11.02
N LEU A 329 -37.19 24.30 -9.94
CA LEU A 329 -37.56 25.72 -9.82
C LEU A 329 -36.33 26.65 -9.76
N ARG A 330 -35.22 26.19 -9.15
CA ARG A 330 -33.95 26.93 -9.04
C ARG A 330 -33.10 26.88 -10.32
N ARG A 331 -33.46 26.04 -11.29
CA ARG A 331 -32.82 25.88 -12.61
C ARG A 331 -31.33 25.51 -12.58
N ARG A 332 -30.81 25.06 -11.43
CA ARG A 332 -29.41 24.64 -11.27
C ARG A 332 -29.29 23.58 -10.19
N ALA A 333 -28.58 22.50 -10.50
CA ALA A 333 -28.13 21.50 -9.52
C ALA A 333 -26.64 21.22 -9.75
N GLU A 334 -25.90 21.07 -8.66
CA GLU A 334 -24.48 20.70 -8.66
C GLU A 334 -24.37 19.22 -8.28
N ILE A 335 -23.76 18.42 -9.14
CA ILE A 335 -23.57 16.99 -8.96
C ILE A 335 -22.07 16.70 -9.06
N THR A 336 -21.52 16.03 -8.06
CA THR A 336 -20.12 15.61 -8.06
C THR A 336 -20.05 14.14 -8.46
N MET A 337 -19.21 13.79 -9.44
CA MET A 337 -19.04 12.42 -9.92
C MET A 337 -17.58 12.01 -9.98
N TRP A 338 -17.30 10.73 -9.71
CA TRP A 338 -15.96 10.18 -9.79
C TRP A 338 -16.00 8.73 -10.28
N LEU A 339 -14.86 8.25 -10.79
CA LEU A 339 -14.67 6.84 -11.09
C LEU A 339 -14.24 6.11 -9.82
N SER A 340 -14.84 4.96 -9.56
CA SER A 340 -14.48 4.08 -8.45
C SER A 340 -14.24 2.64 -8.91
N THR A 341 -13.54 1.89 -8.07
CA THR A 341 -13.31 0.45 -8.28
C THR A 341 -14.59 -0.33 -8.03
N ALA A 342 -14.64 -1.60 -8.42
CA ALA A 342 -15.78 -2.47 -8.13
C ALA A 342 -16.16 -2.51 -6.63
N ASP A 343 -15.18 -2.31 -5.74
CA ASP A 343 -15.32 -2.27 -4.28
C ASP A 343 -15.70 -0.88 -3.72
N GLY A 344 -15.87 0.14 -4.59
CA GLY A 344 -16.29 1.50 -4.21
C GLY A 344 -15.16 2.46 -3.81
N ALA A 345 -13.89 2.07 -3.94
CA ALA A 345 -12.77 2.99 -3.66
C ALA A 345 -12.60 4.02 -4.81
N PRO A 346 -12.52 5.33 -4.52
CA PRO A 346 -12.39 6.38 -5.55
C PRO A 346 -11.02 6.33 -6.25
N ILE A 347 -11.02 6.40 -7.57
CA ILE A 347 -9.85 6.24 -8.45
C ILE A 347 -9.36 7.61 -8.94
N ALA A 348 -10.27 8.37 -9.52
CA ALA A 348 -10.00 9.64 -10.21
C ALA A 348 -10.42 10.84 -9.36
N ASP A 349 -9.91 12.01 -9.74
CA ASP A 349 -10.37 13.27 -9.16
C ASP A 349 -11.86 13.49 -9.49
N PRO A 350 -12.64 13.99 -8.51
CA PRO A 350 -14.06 14.25 -8.72
C PRO A 350 -14.28 15.38 -9.73
N VAL A 351 -15.33 15.24 -10.53
CA VAL A 351 -15.78 16.23 -11.50
C VAL A 351 -17.10 16.83 -11.01
N GLU A 352 -17.15 18.15 -10.96
CA GLU A 352 -18.36 18.90 -10.67
C GLU A 352 -19.15 19.18 -11.95
N LEU A 353 -20.45 18.89 -11.91
CA LEU A 353 -21.37 19.10 -13.03
C LEU A 353 -22.49 20.04 -12.61
N SER A 354 -22.60 21.15 -13.33
CA SER A 354 -23.71 22.09 -13.18
C SER A 354 -24.79 21.76 -14.21
N VAL A 355 -25.90 21.21 -13.75
CA VAL A 355 -27.05 20.87 -14.61
C VAL A 355 -28.05 22.01 -14.59
N GLN A 356 -28.37 22.58 -15.75
CA GLN A 356 -29.40 23.60 -15.91
C GLN A 356 -30.65 23.04 -16.62
N THR A 357 -31.83 23.29 -16.06
CA THR A 357 -33.11 22.94 -16.69
C THR A 357 -33.71 24.14 -17.41
N ARG A 358 -34.06 23.98 -18.70
CA ARG A 358 -34.87 24.95 -19.44
C ARG A 358 -36.31 24.45 -19.46
N ALA A 359 -37.06 24.72 -18.39
CA ALA A 359 -38.50 24.47 -18.41
C ALA A 359 -39.12 25.23 -19.59
N GLY A 360 -39.84 24.50 -20.45
CA GLY A 360 -40.49 25.04 -21.63
C GLY A 360 -41.32 26.28 -21.30
N ILE A 361 -41.26 27.27 -22.18
CA ILE A 361 -42.20 28.39 -22.23
C ILE A 361 -43.54 27.80 -22.71
N THR A 362 -44.18 27.00 -21.88
CA THR A 362 -45.50 26.40 -22.11
C THR A 362 -46.38 26.64 -20.88
N GLY A 363 -46.19 27.78 -20.23
CA GLY A 363 -47.24 28.38 -19.43
C GLY A 363 -47.99 29.35 -20.32
N ASN A 364 -49.23 29.03 -20.70
CA ASN A 364 -50.15 29.90 -21.46
C ASN A 364 -50.54 31.19 -20.70
N ALA A 365 -49.79 31.55 -19.64
CA ALA A 365 -50.05 32.64 -18.72
C ALA A 365 -49.78 34.05 -19.27
N PRO A 366 -48.75 34.33 -20.10
CA PRO A 366 -48.56 35.69 -20.60
C PRO A 366 -49.60 36.03 -21.68
N THR A 367 -50.09 35.04 -22.44
CA THR A 367 -51.13 35.25 -23.46
C THR A 367 -52.53 35.45 -22.88
N THR A 368 -52.89 34.74 -21.81
CA THR A 368 -54.19 34.94 -21.15
C THR A 368 -54.25 36.26 -20.37
N ALA A 369 -53.16 36.66 -19.70
CA ALA A 369 -53.10 37.94 -19.01
C ALA A 369 -53.21 39.14 -19.99
N LEU A 370 -52.59 39.03 -21.18
CA LEU A 370 -52.67 40.07 -22.20
C LEU A 370 -54.08 40.18 -22.81
N LEU A 371 -54.74 39.04 -23.08
CA LEU A 371 -56.11 39.02 -23.61
C LEU A 371 -57.14 39.53 -22.60
N VAL A 372 -57.01 39.17 -21.32
CA VAL A 372 -57.88 39.68 -20.25
C VAL A 372 -57.65 41.17 -20.03
N GLY A 373 -56.39 41.63 -20.03
CA GLY A 373 -56.06 43.05 -19.93
C GLY A 373 -56.64 43.89 -21.07
N LEU A 374 -56.59 43.37 -22.31
CA LEU A 374 -57.10 44.06 -23.50
C LEU A 374 -58.64 44.09 -23.53
N ALA A 375 -59.31 43.04 -23.05
CA ALA A 375 -60.77 43.02 -22.90
C ALA A 375 -61.27 44.03 -21.83
N VAL A 376 -60.59 44.11 -20.69
CA VAL A 376 -60.93 45.09 -19.63
C VAL A 376 -60.73 46.52 -20.13
N LEU A 377 -59.67 46.78 -20.90
CA LEU A 377 -59.39 48.10 -21.46
C LEU A 377 -60.40 48.52 -22.53
N LEU A 378 -60.89 47.57 -23.35
CA LEU A 378 -61.97 47.82 -24.33
C LEU A 378 -63.30 48.15 -23.66
N VAL A 379 -63.68 47.39 -22.62
CA VAL A 379 -64.91 47.66 -21.83
C VAL A 379 -64.81 49.01 -21.11
N TRP A 380 -63.66 49.32 -20.52
CA TRP A 380 -63.43 50.61 -19.87
C TRP A 380 -63.52 51.79 -20.86
N ARG A 381 -62.98 51.63 -22.08
CA ARG A 381 -63.05 52.64 -23.12
C ARG A 381 -64.48 52.86 -23.62
N LEU A 382 -65.30 51.81 -23.69
CA LEU A 382 -66.71 51.89 -24.10
C LEU A 382 -67.59 52.57 -23.04
N VAL A 383 -67.36 52.26 -21.75
CA VAL A 383 -68.09 52.87 -20.62
C VAL A 383 -67.69 54.35 -20.41
N THR A 384 -66.42 54.70 -20.63
CA THR A 384 -65.97 56.10 -20.51
C THR A 384 -66.46 56.97 -21.68
N PHE A 385 -66.60 56.41 -22.88
CA PHE A 385 -67.21 57.12 -24.02
C PHE A 385 -68.72 57.34 -23.86
N SER A 386 -69.47 56.38 -23.31
CA SER A 386 -70.91 56.55 -23.08
C SER A 386 -71.22 57.55 -21.95
N ARG A 387 -70.33 57.68 -20.95
CA ARG A 387 -70.45 58.70 -19.89
C ARG A 387 -70.12 60.12 -20.38
N ARG A 388 -69.30 60.28 -21.42
CA ARG A 388 -69.01 61.61 -22.01
C ARG A 388 -70.12 62.14 -22.93
N ARG A 389 -71.01 61.28 -23.46
CA ARG A 389 -72.19 61.71 -24.23
C ARG A 389 -73.41 62.08 -23.39
N ARG A 390 -73.51 61.67 -22.11
CA ARG A 390 -74.63 62.01 -21.22
C ARG A 390 -74.43 63.28 -20.37
N ARG A 391 -73.37 64.07 -20.62
CA ARG A 391 -73.15 65.38 -19.98
C ARG A 391 -73.24 66.57 -20.95
N ARG A 392 -73.82 66.37 -22.13
CA ARG A 392 -74.04 67.46 -23.10
C ARG A 392 -75.49 67.77 -23.44
N ASP A 393 -76.44 67.05 -22.87
CA ASP A 393 -77.87 67.37 -22.95
C ASP A 393 -78.46 67.36 -21.53
N ASN A 394 -78.46 68.52 -20.90
CA ASN A 394 -79.56 68.99 -20.07
C ASN A 394 -79.46 70.52 -19.99
N PRO A 395 -80.57 71.25 -20.22
CA PRO A 395 -80.59 72.71 -20.39
C PRO A 395 -80.21 73.49 -19.13
#